data_AF-A0AAN9UP40-F1
#
_entry.id   AF-A0AAN9UP40-F1
#
_cell.length_a   1.000
_cell.length_b   1.000
_cell.length_c   1.000
_cell.angle_alpha   90.00
_cell.angle_beta   90.00
_cell.angle_gamma   90.00
#
_symmetry.space_group_name_H-M   'P 1'
#
loop_
_entity.id
_entity.type
_entity.pdbx_description
1 polymer ?
#
loop_
_entity_poly.entity_id
_entity_poly.type
_entity_poly.pdbx_seq_one_letter_code
_entity_poly.pdbx_strand_id
1 'polypeptide(L)'
;MPPSLVASILERAPSVAIESLARRAEESDDISTIQRVFENLPDDLIWWLALAALNCLVFVPPIIFLSYSVNSLWPVLSILEDDAPPTYERIALQDRDGDKEDEGGEKPEAALLADEAGGGGSGSGSSLLSLEYSPAVTADLRLLNRMLYSIGGWPSLLRGLRPHMFFNLSVAVLTFVMTCIPYLPKVLGIAVAPLAVVQLYTAWVHVAISAPSPKPFFRRFPRFATAARATALPTATMWLAVGIAQELPLCLLGWLHVKTWDPTGYDVVQVPYFDGFLTDFLKLLALFAAWALPTLLLVIPAHAVLTRVQASLLPAGERTVVPFDRTFQGQREPGGEKGERPIGMVQAWRSFSRASWLRLYVLYAKVFFITLGASIFMGAAVGIQIIIVWSNIKKGNGNGNNSNSNTTSSSGD
;
A
#
# COMPACT_ATOMS: atom_id res chain seq x y z
N MET A 1 -25.61 -19.70 -49.19
CA MET A 1 -26.41 -18.49 -48.87
C MET A 1 -25.88 -17.35 -49.72
N PRO A 2 -26.74 -16.58 -50.41
CA PRO A 2 -26.26 -15.50 -51.26
C PRO A 2 -25.76 -14.32 -50.40
N PRO A 3 -24.65 -13.66 -50.80
CA PRO A 3 -24.03 -12.54 -50.06
C PRO A 3 -24.91 -11.28 -49.95
N SER A 4 -26.02 -11.21 -50.68
CA SER A 4 -27.01 -10.11 -50.59
C SER A 4 -27.86 -10.14 -49.32
N LEU A 5 -27.92 -11.27 -48.61
CA LEU A 5 -28.72 -11.42 -47.38
C LEU A 5 -27.94 -11.04 -46.12
N VAL A 6 -26.60 -11.06 -46.18
CA VAL A 6 -25.74 -10.69 -45.04
C VAL A 6 -25.51 -9.17 -44.98
N ALA A 7 -25.45 -8.51 -46.14
CA ALA A 7 -25.33 -7.05 -46.22
C ALA A 7 -26.59 -6.32 -45.70
N SER A 8 -27.79 -6.83 -46.00
CA SER A 8 -29.05 -6.24 -45.52
C SER A 8 -29.31 -6.44 -44.02
N ILE A 9 -28.68 -7.46 -43.40
CA ILE A 9 -28.74 -7.70 -41.95
C ILE A 9 -27.72 -6.83 -41.20
N LEU A 10 -26.53 -6.60 -41.78
CA LEU A 10 -25.49 -5.76 -41.18
C LEU A 10 -25.80 -4.25 -41.24
N GLU A 11 -26.56 -3.80 -42.23
CA GLU A 11 -26.93 -2.38 -42.37
C GLU A 11 -28.13 -1.97 -41.47
N ARG A 12 -28.95 -2.94 -41.02
CA ARG A 12 -30.11 -2.72 -40.13
C ARG A 12 -29.86 -3.00 -38.64
N ALA A 13 -28.75 -3.64 -38.29
CA ALA A 13 -28.43 -3.99 -36.91
C ALA A 13 -28.10 -2.80 -35.97
N PRO A 14 -27.41 -1.72 -36.39
CA PRO A 14 -27.02 -0.68 -35.44
C PRO A 14 -28.16 0.28 -35.10
N SER A 15 -29.12 0.51 -36.01
CA SER A 15 -30.26 1.40 -35.74
C SER A 15 -31.28 0.76 -34.80
N VAL A 16 -31.63 -0.51 -34.99
CA VAL A 16 -32.62 -1.19 -34.15
C VAL A 16 -32.09 -1.45 -32.73
N ALA A 17 -30.78 -1.68 -32.56
CA ALA A 17 -30.17 -1.84 -31.24
C ALA A 17 -30.08 -0.51 -30.47
N ILE A 18 -29.76 0.60 -31.14
CA ILE A 18 -29.70 1.93 -30.51
C ILE A 18 -31.12 2.45 -30.24
N GLU A 19 -32.06 2.22 -31.14
CA GLU A 19 -33.46 2.62 -31.00
C GLU A 19 -34.18 1.76 -29.94
N SER A 20 -33.82 0.49 -29.78
CA SER A 20 -34.32 -0.34 -28.67
C SER A 20 -33.65 -0.02 -27.33
N LEU A 21 -32.40 0.44 -27.30
CA LEU A 21 -31.76 0.96 -26.08
C LEU A 21 -32.30 2.35 -25.71
N ALA A 22 -32.57 3.21 -26.68
CA ALA A 22 -33.20 4.52 -26.48
C ALA A 22 -34.66 4.35 -26.02
N ARG A 23 -35.42 3.45 -26.65
CA ARG A 23 -36.79 3.11 -26.25
C ARG A 23 -36.84 2.41 -24.88
N ARG A 24 -35.85 1.59 -24.53
CA ARG A 24 -35.71 1.03 -23.16
C ARG A 24 -35.25 2.06 -22.13
N ALA A 25 -34.52 3.10 -22.52
CA ALA A 25 -34.15 4.20 -21.64
C ALA A 25 -35.33 5.18 -21.43
N GLU A 26 -36.21 5.31 -22.42
CA GLU A 26 -37.45 6.10 -22.37
C GLU A 26 -38.60 5.36 -21.66
N GLU A 27 -38.62 4.03 -21.74
CA GLU A 27 -39.56 3.13 -21.04
C GLU A 27 -39.08 2.72 -19.63
N SER A 28 -37.85 3.07 -19.26
CA SER A 28 -37.34 2.83 -17.91
C SER A 28 -37.91 3.90 -16.96
N ASP A 29 -39.06 3.55 -16.40
CA ASP A 29 -39.59 4.10 -15.15
C ASP A 29 -38.54 4.10 -14.02
N ASP A 30 -37.34 3.52 -14.16
CA ASP A 30 -36.31 3.54 -13.14
C ASP A 30 -35.68 4.93 -12.98
N ILE A 31 -35.55 5.76 -14.02
CA ILE A 31 -34.98 7.11 -13.86
C ILE A 31 -35.98 8.01 -13.14
N SER A 32 -37.26 7.95 -13.52
CA SER A 32 -38.35 8.67 -12.84
C SER A 32 -38.59 8.12 -11.42
N THR A 33 -38.38 6.82 -11.18
CA THR A 33 -38.48 6.19 -9.86
C THR A 33 -37.29 6.57 -8.98
N ILE A 34 -36.05 6.58 -9.50
CA ILE A 34 -34.89 7.08 -8.76
C ILE A 34 -35.07 8.56 -8.42
N GLN A 35 -35.57 9.37 -9.38
CA GLN A 35 -35.83 10.78 -9.16
C GLN A 35 -36.95 11.00 -8.12
N ARG A 36 -38.04 10.23 -8.17
CA ARG A 36 -39.10 10.23 -7.14
C ARG A 36 -38.61 9.73 -5.78
N VAL A 37 -37.71 8.76 -5.74
CA VAL A 37 -37.09 8.31 -4.47
C VAL A 37 -36.21 9.42 -3.91
N PHE A 38 -35.45 10.13 -4.76
CA PHE A 38 -34.64 11.30 -4.38
C PHE A 38 -35.48 12.49 -3.93
N GLU A 39 -36.64 12.73 -4.54
CA GLU A 39 -37.57 13.81 -4.17
C GLU A 39 -38.39 13.49 -2.92
N ASN A 40 -38.60 12.22 -2.59
CA ASN A 40 -39.30 11.77 -1.37
C ASN A 40 -38.34 11.44 -0.20
N LEU A 41 -37.03 11.55 -0.43
CA LEU A 41 -36.03 11.39 0.61
C LEU A 41 -36.14 12.60 1.55
N PRO A 42 -36.29 12.42 2.87
CA PRO A 42 -36.32 13.56 3.79
C PRO A 42 -35.06 14.41 3.57
N ASP A 43 -35.22 15.73 3.48
CA ASP A 43 -34.14 16.66 3.14
C ASP A 43 -32.87 16.41 3.98
N ASP A 44 -33.05 15.97 5.22
CA ASP A 44 -31.98 15.57 6.12
C ASP A 44 -31.10 14.45 5.54
N LEU A 45 -31.68 13.41 4.93
CA LEU A 45 -30.94 12.26 4.38
C LEU A 45 -30.10 12.64 3.15
N ILE A 46 -30.56 13.61 2.36
CA ILE A 46 -29.77 14.16 1.24
C ILE A 46 -28.53 14.87 1.79
N TRP A 47 -28.67 15.67 2.85
CA TRP A 47 -27.54 16.30 3.54
C TRP A 47 -26.57 15.29 4.14
N TRP A 48 -27.07 14.20 4.74
CA TRP A 48 -26.23 13.11 5.26
C TRP A 48 -25.42 12.42 4.17
N LEU A 49 -26.06 12.11 3.04
CA LEU A 49 -25.39 11.48 1.91
C LEU A 49 -24.33 12.41 1.31
N ALA A 50 -24.63 13.71 1.18
CA ALA A 50 -23.69 14.71 0.70
C ALA A 50 -22.47 14.85 1.63
N LEU A 51 -22.69 14.89 2.95
CA LEU A 51 -21.61 14.93 3.94
C LEU A 51 -20.75 13.65 3.90
N ALA A 52 -21.39 12.48 3.80
CA ALA A 52 -20.69 11.21 3.67
C ALA A 52 -19.86 11.16 2.37
N ALA A 53 -20.42 11.61 1.25
CA ALA A 53 -19.73 11.69 -0.03
C ALA A 53 -18.53 12.65 0.03
N LEU A 54 -18.69 13.81 0.69
CA LEU A 54 -17.59 14.76 0.91
C LEU A 54 -16.47 14.15 1.76
N ASN A 55 -16.82 13.46 2.85
CA ASN A 55 -15.84 12.75 3.66
C ASN A 55 -15.10 11.67 2.88
N CYS A 56 -15.82 10.89 2.06
CA CYS A 56 -15.20 9.92 1.16
C CYS A 56 -14.23 10.63 0.19
N LEU A 57 -14.65 11.73 -0.43
CA LEU A 57 -13.82 12.48 -1.37
C LEU A 57 -12.55 13.03 -0.73
N VAL A 58 -12.63 13.51 0.52
CA VAL A 58 -11.51 14.12 1.25
C VAL A 58 -10.58 13.07 1.86
N PHE A 59 -11.13 12.01 2.46
CA PHE A 59 -10.34 11.04 3.24
C PHE A 59 -9.92 9.79 2.46
N VAL A 60 -10.65 9.36 1.42
CA VAL A 60 -10.26 8.16 0.66
C VAL A 60 -8.90 8.34 -0.02
N PRO A 61 -8.58 9.46 -0.71
CA PRO A 61 -7.27 9.63 -1.33
C PRO A 61 -6.07 9.53 -0.33
N PRO A 62 -6.06 10.23 0.82
CA PRO A 62 -4.98 10.07 1.79
C PRO A 62 -4.97 8.69 2.44
N ILE A 63 -6.12 8.04 2.68
CA ILE A 63 -6.18 6.66 3.16
C ILE A 63 -5.51 5.71 2.16
N ILE A 64 -5.82 5.84 0.87
CA ILE A 64 -5.18 5.03 -0.19
C ILE A 64 -3.67 5.30 -0.21
N PHE A 65 -3.25 6.56 -0.16
CA PHE A 65 -1.83 6.92 -0.16
C PHE A 65 -1.07 6.34 1.05
N LEU A 66 -1.63 6.49 2.25
CA LEU A 66 -1.03 5.96 3.48
C LEU A 66 -1.00 4.43 3.48
N SER A 67 -2.12 3.80 3.15
CA SER A 67 -2.22 2.33 3.12
C SER A 67 -1.32 1.71 2.05
N TYR A 68 -1.19 2.36 0.90
CA TYR A 68 -0.43 1.81 -0.22
C TYR A 68 1.01 2.29 -0.23
N SER A 69 1.24 3.59 -0.43
CA SER A 69 2.57 4.13 -0.65
C SER A 69 3.42 4.02 0.63
N VAL A 70 2.86 4.43 1.77
CA VAL A 70 3.60 4.49 3.04
C VAL A 70 3.72 3.11 3.69
N ASN A 71 2.63 2.34 3.77
CA ASN A 71 2.62 1.06 4.48
C ASN A 71 3.09 -0.14 3.64
N SER A 72 2.99 -0.09 2.30
CA SER A 72 3.33 -1.24 1.44
C SER A 72 4.53 -0.97 0.53
N LEU A 73 4.49 0.12 -0.24
CA LEU A 73 5.51 0.40 -1.26
C LEU A 73 6.87 0.76 -0.66
N TRP A 74 6.90 1.70 0.29
CA TRP A 74 8.17 2.16 0.89
C TRP A 74 8.94 1.05 1.60
N PRO A 75 8.32 0.20 2.43
CA PRO A 75 9.02 -0.93 3.03
C PRO A 75 9.60 -1.88 1.99
N VAL A 76 8.85 -2.23 0.94
CA VAL A 76 9.33 -3.12 -0.13
C VAL A 76 10.57 -2.55 -0.81
N LEU A 77 10.59 -1.25 -1.12
CA LEU A 77 11.76 -0.60 -1.72
C LEU A 77 12.97 -0.60 -0.78
N SER A 78 12.75 -0.37 0.52
CA SER A 78 13.82 -0.39 1.52
C SER A 78 14.41 -1.76 1.78
N ILE A 79 13.60 -2.82 1.69
CA ILE A 79 14.03 -4.21 1.86
C ILE A 79 14.97 -4.63 0.72
N LEU A 80 14.79 -4.03 -0.46
CA LEU A 80 15.54 -4.40 -1.65
C LEU A 80 16.77 -3.53 -1.85
N GLU A 81 16.84 -2.36 -1.25
CA GLU A 81 18.02 -1.52 -1.37
C GLU A 81 19.23 -2.12 -0.65
N ASP A 82 20.33 -2.29 -1.39
CA ASP A 82 21.58 -2.78 -0.82
C ASP A 82 22.43 -1.67 -0.19
N ASP A 83 23.19 -2.07 0.83
CA ASP A 83 24.13 -1.19 1.54
C ASP A 83 25.43 -0.95 0.76
N ALA A 84 25.72 -1.81 -0.22
CA ALA A 84 26.87 -1.68 -1.09
C ALA A 84 26.41 -1.03 -2.40
N PRO A 85 27.01 0.11 -2.83
CA PRO A 85 26.77 0.59 -4.17
C PRO A 85 27.13 -0.54 -5.14
N PRO A 86 26.32 -0.84 -6.17
CA PRO A 86 26.82 -1.65 -7.26
C PRO A 86 28.10 -0.98 -7.71
N THR A 87 29.19 -1.74 -7.83
CA THR A 87 30.41 -1.34 -8.52
C THR A 87 30.04 -1.01 -9.96
N TYR A 88 29.43 0.15 -10.17
CA TYR A 88 29.47 0.82 -11.44
C TYR A 88 30.91 1.27 -11.57
N GLU A 89 31.74 0.37 -12.09
CA GLU A 89 32.92 0.77 -12.83
C GLU A 89 32.37 1.72 -13.90
N ARG A 90 32.50 3.02 -13.65
CA ARG A 90 32.37 3.99 -14.73
C ARG A 90 33.44 3.56 -15.70
N ILE A 91 33.05 2.84 -16.75
CA ILE A 91 33.82 2.76 -17.97
C ILE A 91 34.06 4.22 -18.30
N ALA A 92 35.27 4.70 -18.04
CA ALA A 92 35.74 5.94 -18.60
C ALA A 92 35.37 5.81 -20.08
N LEU A 93 34.53 6.72 -20.57
CA LEU A 93 34.36 6.89 -22.00
C LEU A 93 35.77 7.29 -22.46
N GLN A 94 36.57 6.28 -22.77
CA GLN A 94 37.84 6.46 -23.42
C GLN A 94 37.46 7.08 -24.75
N ASP A 95 37.89 8.33 -24.89
CA ASP A 95 37.56 9.22 -25.97
C ASP A 95 37.59 8.45 -27.29
N ARG A 96 36.41 8.29 -27.87
CA ARG A 96 36.27 7.74 -29.21
C ARG A 96 36.66 8.85 -30.18
N ASP A 97 37.94 8.86 -30.51
CA ASP A 97 38.54 9.25 -31.77
C ASP A 97 37.94 10.48 -32.45
N GLY A 98 38.55 11.63 -32.15
CA GLY A 98 38.65 12.76 -33.07
C GLY A 98 40.13 12.99 -33.36
N ASP A 99 40.53 12.76 -34.61
CA ASP A 99 41.88 12.83 -35.16
C ASP A 99 42.71 14.04 -34.70
N LYS A 100 43.97 13.80 -34.29
CA LYS A 100 45.18 14.34 -34.95
C LYS A 100 46.48 13.91 -34.25
N GLU A 101 47.42 13.54 -35.11
CA GLU A 101 48.85 13.36 -34.88
C GLU A 101 49.45 14.61 -34.23
N ASP A 102 50.29 14.43 -33.19
CA ASP A 102 51.65 15.00 -33.14
C ASP A 102 52.40 14.64 -31.84
N GLU A 103 53.71 14.71 -31.98
CA GLU A 103 54.80 14.11 -31.22
C GLU A 103 55.00 14.59 -29.76
N GLY A 104 55.62 13.71 -28.96
CA GLY A 104 56.77 14.12 -28.14
C GLY A 104 56.54 14.48 -26.67
N GLY A 105 57.16 13.69 -25.78
CA GLY A 105 57.94 14.25 -24.67
C GLY A 105 57.29 14.36 -23.28
N GLU A 106 57.83 13.54 -22.39
CA GLU A 106 58.10 13.82 -20.97
C GLU A 106 56.99 13.81 -19.91
N LYS A 107 57.44 13.41 -18.72
CA LYS A 107 56.77 13.20 -17.44
C LYS A 107 57.70 13.87 -16.39
N PRO A 108 57.34 13.97 -15.11
CA PRO A 108 56.36 14.83 -14.43
C PRO A 108 57.03 15.79 -13.39
N GLU A 109 56.38 16.86 -12.95
CA GLU A 109 56.70 17.61 -11.69
C GLU A 109 55.47 18.45 -11.30
N ALA A 110 54.77 18.19 -10.19
CA ALA A 110 55.08 18.53 -8.81
C ALA A 110 55.17 20.05 -8.51
N ALA A 111 54.15 20.49 -7.77
CA ALA A 111 54.23 21.39 -6.61
C ALA A 111 54.10 22.92 -6.80
N LEU A 112 53.42 23.49 -5.78
CA LEU A 112 53.44 24.89 -5.31
C LEU A 112 52.56 25.87 -6.13
N LEU A 113 51.69 26.71 -5.56
CA LEU A 113 51.77 27.46 -4.31
C LEU A 113 50.35 27.77 -3.77
N ALA A 114 50.24 27.78 -2.45
CA ALA A 114 49.28 28.58 -1.70
C ALA A 114 49.73 30.04 -1.70
N ASP A 115 48.81 31.02 -1.78
CA ASP A 115 48.59 31.95 -0.66
C ASP A 115 47.34 32.83 -0.81
N GLU A 116 46.78 33.08 0.37
CA GLU A 116 45.81 34.02 0.92
C GLU A 116 44.85 34.98 0.15
N ALA A 117 43.70 35.12 0.86
CA ALA A 117 42.94 36.34 1.18
C ALA A 117 41.69 36.71 0.36
N GLY A 118 40.53 36.47 1.01
CA GLY A 118 39.52 37.50 1.23
C GLY A 118 38.45 37.70 0.16
N GLY A 119 37.24 37.18 0.41
CA GLY A 119 36.04 37.59 -0.32
C GLY A 119 34.84 36.71 -0.03
N GLY A 120 33.90 37.22 0.75
CA GLY A 120 32.69 36.49 1.12
C GLY A 120 31.74 36.22 -0.05
N GLY A 121 30.92 35.18 0.11
CA GLY A 121 29.68 35.01 -0.65
C GLY A 121 29.58 33.70 -1.44
N SER A 122 28.72 32.82 -0.95
CA SER A 122 27.98 31.79 -1.69
C SER A 122 28.78 30.63 -2.33
N GLY A 123 28.18 29.43 -2.28
CA GLY A 123 28.49 28.36 -3.23
C GLY A 123 29.12 27.12 -2.62
N SER A 124 28.27 26.27 -2.04
CA SER A 124 28.24 24.81 -2.21
C SER A 124 29.46 24.16 -2.91
N GLY A 125 30.60 24.13 -2.23
CA GLY A 125 31.80 23.41 -2.62
C GLY A 125 32.08 22.28 -1.62
N SER A 126 31.28 21.22 -1.65
CA SER A 126 31.50 20.00 -0.86
C SER A 126 31.12 18.73 -1.64
N SER A 127 31.52 18.66 -2.92
CA SER A 127 31.16 17.56 -3.81
C SER A 127 32.32 16.65 -4.22
N LEU A 128 33.51 16.75 -3.62
CA LEU A 128 34.66 15.90 -4.03
C LEU A 128 35.36 15.12 -2.90
N LEU A 129 34.87 15.17 -1.66
CA LEU A 129 35.35 14.30 -0.56
C LEU A 129 34.28 13.38 0.04
N SER A 130 33.11 13.25 -0.61
CA SER A 130 32.01 12.38 -0.15
C SER A 130 31.77 11.18 -1.08
N LEU A 131 32.79 10.74 -1.81
CA LEU A 131 32.68 9.70 -2.83
C LEU A 131 32.79 8.25 -2.30
N GLU A 132 32.69 8.04 -0.98
CA GLU A 132 32.93 6.71 -0.37
C GLU A 132 31.75 6.14 0.45
N TYR A 133 30.64 6.87 0.61
CA TYR A 133 29.43 6.32 1.23
C TYR A 133 28.22 7.10 0.74
N SER A 134 27.56 6.62 -0.32
CA SER A 134 26.20 7.10 -0.58
C SER A 134 25.30 6.37 0.40
N PRO A 135 24.77 7.01 1.47
CA PRO A 135 23.83 6.35 2.34
C PRO A 135 22.65 5.87 1.49
N ALA A 136 22.13 4.69 1.82
CA ALA A 136 20.94 4.14 1.18
C ALA A 136 19.87 5.23 1.03
N VAL A 137 19.39 5.39 -0.19
CA VAL A 137 18.36 6.33 -0.64
C VAL A 137 17.07 6.19 0.20
N THR A 138 16.81 5.02 0.77
CA THR A 138 15.67 4.72 1.66
C THR A 138 15.89 5.08 3.12
N ALA A 139 17.09 5.53 3.53
CA ALA A 139 17.34 6.02 4.89
C ALA A 139 16.51 7.28 5.21
N ASP A 140 16.17 8.06 4.17
CA ASP A 140 15.29 9.23 4.27
C ASP A 140 14.04 9.05 3.40
N LEU A 141 12.87 9.03 4.05
CA LEU A 141 11.55 9.02 3.41
C LEU A 141 11.37 10.15 2.42
N ARG A 142 11.96 11.31 2.72
CA ARG A 142 11.87 12.49 1.84
C ARG A 142 12.67 12.29 0.57
N LEU A 143 13.83 11.66 0.68
CA LEU A 143 14.69 11.34 -0.46
C LEU A 143 14.07 10.24 -1.32
N LEU A 144 13.52 9.18 -0.69
CA LEU A 144 12.73 8.15 -1.38
C LEU A 144 11.54 8.75 -2.14
N ASN A 145 10.75 9.60 -1.49
CA ASN A 145 9.62 10.29 -2.11
C ASN A 145 10.09 11.19 -3.27
N ARG A 146 11.18 11.94 -3.10
CA ARG A 146 11.77 12.79 -4.15
C ARG A 146 12.27 11.95 -5.33
N MET A 147 12.91 10.81 -5.09
CA MET A 147 13.37 9.90 -6.13
C MET A 147 12.19 9.34 -6.92
N LEU A 148 11.16 8.81 -6.24
CA LEU A 148 9.97 8.28 -6.91
C LEU A 148 9.28 9.36 -7.74
N TYR A 149 9.18 10.57 -7.20
CA TYR A 149 8.60 11.70 -7.89
C TYR A 149 9.43 12.13 -9.11
N SER A 150 10.77 12.06 -9.06
CA SER A 150 11.64 12.39 -10.21
C SER A 150 11.51 11.40 -11.37
N ILE A 151 11.10 10.16 -11.12
CA ILE A 151 11.00 9.12 -12.16
C ILE A 151 9.73 9.25 -13.00
N GLY A 152 8.62 9.68 -12.39
CA GLY A 152 7.32 9.69 -13.07
C GLY A 152 6.24 10.56 -12.43
N GLY A 153 6.65 11.55 -11.63
CA GLY A 153 5.74 12.47 -10.93
C GLY A 153 4.85 11.77 -9.91
N TRP A 154 3.65 12.35 -9.70
CA TRP A 154 2.66 11.85 -8.73
C TRP A 154 2.21 10.39 -8.98
N PRO A 155 1.91 9.93 -10.21
CA PRO A 155 1.49 8.55 -10.46
C PRO A 155 2.55 7.50 -10.11
N SER A 156 3.84 7.90 -10.04
CA SER A 156 4.94 7.04 -9.63
C SER A 156 4.82 6.58 -8.17
N LEU A 157 4.19 7.39 -7.31
CA LEU A 157 3.95 7.05 -5.89
C LEU A 157 2.84 6.00 -5.71
N LEU A 158 1.91 5.93 -6.66
CA LEU A 158 0.83 4.93 -6.73
C LEU A 158 1.18 3.80 -7.70
N ARG A 159 2.45 3.67 -8.05
CA ARG A 159 2.92 2.64 -8.96
C ARG A 159 2.67 1.27 -8.38
N GLY A 160 1.99 0.41 -9.12
CA GLY A 160 1.62 -0.94 -8.66
C GLY A 160 0.33 -0.98 -7.84
N LEU A 161 -0.39 0.14 -7.66
CA LEU A 161 -1.63 0.16 -6.89
C LEU A 161 -2.69 -0.80 -7.48
N ARG A 162 -2.82 -0.86 -8.81
CA ARG A 162 -3.78 -1.74 -9.49
C ARG A 162 -3.54 -3.24 -9.19
N PRO A 163 -2.33 -3.81 -9.43
CA PRO A 163 -2.08 -5.20 -9.06
C PRO A 163 -2.17 -5.44 -7.55
N HIS A 164 -1.85 -4.44 -6.71
CA HIS A 164 -2.02 -4.55 -5.26
C HIS A 164 -3.49 -4.63 -4.85
N MET A 165 -4.36 -3.77 -5.38
CA MET A 165 -5.80 -3.82 -5.14
C MET A 165 -6.39 -5.14 -5.64
N PHE A 166 -5.98 -5.61 -6.81
CA PHE A 166 -6.43 -6.89 -7.35
C PHE A 166 -5.99 -8.08 -6.49
N PHE A 167 -4.76 -8.04 -5.95
CA PHE A 167 -4.28 -9.00 -4.97
C PHE A 167 -5.14 -8.98 -3.70
N ASN A 168 -5.33 -7.82 -3.07
CA ASN A 168 -6.11 -7.72 -1.83
C ASN A 168 -7.57 -8.15 -2.03
N LEU A 169 -8.19 -7.75 -3.15
CA LEU A 169 -9.55 -8.17 -3.48
C LEU A 169 -9.63 -9.69 -3.65
N SER A 170 -8.67 -10.30 -4.35
CA SER A 170 -8.62 -11.75 -4.53
C SER A 170 -8.44 -12.49 -3.21
N VAL A 171 -7.56 -12.00 -2.33
CA VAL A 171 -7.37 -12.55 -0.99
C VAL A 171 -8.64 -12.40 -0.15
N ALA A 172 -9.30 -11.25 -0.18
CA ALA A 172 -10.54 -11.00 0.56
C ALA A 172 -11.67 -11.94 0.11
N VAL A 173 -11.90 -12.04 -1.21
CA VAL A 173 -12.91 -12.94 -1.79
C VAL A 173 -12.60 -14.39 -1.43
N LEU A 174 -11.34 -14.83 -1.57
CA LEU A 174 -10.97 -16.21 -1.28
C LEU A 174 -11.05 -16.52 0.21
N THR A 175 -10.65 -15.59 1.07
CA THR A 175 -10.80 -15.71 2.53
C THR A 175 -12.27 -15.82 2.90
N PHE A 176 -13.14 -14.98 2.32
CA PHE A 176 -14.58 -15.05 2.52
C PHE A 176 -15.16 -16.42 2.13
N VAL A 177 -14.81 -16.92 0.95
CA VAL A 177 -15.21 -18.26 0.49
C VAL A 177 -14.72 -19.34 1.46
N MET A 178 -13.48 -19.27 1.93
CA MET A 178 -12.93 -20.25 2.89
C MET A 178 -13.64 -20.18 4.24
N THR A 179 -14.03 -18.99 4.71
CA THR A 179 -14.78 -18.84 5.97
C THR A 179 -16.22 -19.34 5.90
N CYS A 180 -16.79 -19.46 4.71
CA CYS A 180 -18.11 -20.06 4.51
C CYS A 180 -18.10 -21.60 4.58
N ILE A 181 -16.93 -22.23 4.56
CA ILE A 181 -16.81 -23.70 4.64
C ILE A 181 -16.99 -24.13 6.11
N PRO A 182 -18.02 -24.93 6.44
CA PRO A 182 -18.21 -25.41 7.80
C PRO A 182 -17.04 -26.34 8.20
N TYR A 183 -16.65 -26.31 9.47
CA TYR A 183 -15.57 -27.11 10.08
C TYR A 183 -14.13 -26.77 9.66
N LEU A 184 -13.90 -25.81 8.75
CA LEU A 184 -12.55 -25.34 8.45
C LEU A 184 -12.11 -24.32 9.53
N PRO A 185 -10.98 -24.53 10.23
CA PRO A 185 -10.46 -23.53 11.17
C PRO A 185 -10.21 -22.21 10.42
N LYS A 186 -10.76 -21.10 10.93
CA LYS A 186 -10.67 -19.76 10.29
C LYS A 186 -9.22 -19.38 9.97
N VAL A 187 -8.31 -19.67 10.89
CA VAL A 187 -6.86 -19.43 10.74
C VAL A 187 -6.28 -20.10 9.49
N LEU A 188 -6.72 -21.33 9.20
CA LEU A 188 -6.25 -22.07 8.03
C LEU A 188 -6.80 -21.47 6.73
N GLY A 189 -8.09 -21.06 6.73
CA GLY A 189 -8.70 -20.37 5.59
C GLY A 189 -7.99 -19.07 5.22
N ILE A 190 -7.64 -18.28 6.24
CA ILE A 190 -6.90 -17.01 6.10
C ILE A 190 -5.48 -17.25 5.55
N ALA A 191 -4.79 -18.32 5.98
CA ALA A 191 -3.44 -18.62 5.52
C ALA A 191 -3.40 -19.22 4.09
N VAL A 192 -4.41 -20.00 3.70
CA VAL A 192 -4.48 -20.65 2.38
C VAL A 192 -4.82 -19.66 1.27
N ALA A 193 -5.68 -18.68 1.54
CA ALA A 193 -6.09 -17.67 0.56
C ALA A 193 -4.92 -16.94 -0.14
N PRO A 194 -3.95 -16.35 0.59
CA PRO A 194 -2.82 -15.65 -0.03
C PRO A 194 -1.83 -16.60 -0.73
N LEU A 195 -1.74 -17.87 -0.31
CA LEU A 195 -0.93 -18.88 -1.00
C LEU A 195 -1.48 -19.18 -2.40
N ALA A 196 -2.80 -19.26 -2.56
CA ALA A 196 -3.43 -19.47 -3.86
C ALA A 196 -3.21 -18.29 -4.82
N VAL A 197 -2.97 -17.10 -4.27
CA VAL A 197 -2.86 -15.83 -5.02
C VAL A 197 -1.40 -15.33 -5.04
N VAL A 198 -0.43 -16.20 -4.71
CA VAL A 198 0.99 -15.83 -4.56
C VAL A 198 1.61 -15.23 -5.82
N GLN A 199 1.13 -15.63 -7.01
CA GLN A 199 1.58 -15.07 -8.28
C GLN A 199 1.22 -13.58 -8.43
N LEU A 200 0.08 -13.13 -7.88
CA LEU A 200 -0.33 -11.73 -7.94
C LEU A 200 0.53 -10.88 -7.01
N TYR A 201 0.81 -11.39 -5.80
CA TYR A 201 1.68 -10.70 -4.86
C TYR A 201 3.10 -10.53 -5.42
N THR A 202 3.62 -11.59 -6.04
CA THR A 202 4.93 -11.56 -6.72
C THR A 202 4.93 -10.58 -7.90
N ALA A 203 3.87 -10.58 -8.72
CA ALA A 203 3.75 -9.62 -9.82
C ALA A 203 3.61 -8.17 -9.33
N TRP A 204 2.94 -7.94 -8.19
CA TRP A 204 2.93 -6.62 -7.56
C TRP A 204 4.34 -6.18 -7.17
N VAL A 205 5.12 -7.03 -6.50
CA VAL A 205 6.52 -6.73 -6.16
C VAL A 205 7.33 -6.41 -7.43
N HIS A 206 7.21 -7.22 -8.50
CA HIS A 206 7.89 -6.96 -9.78
C HIS A 206 7.50 -5.61 -10.39
N VAL A 207 6.21 -5.27 -10.36
CA VAL A 207 5.73 -3.96 -10.85
C VAL A 207 6.23 -2.82 -9.98
N ALA A 208 6.29 -2.99 -8.66
CA ALA A 208 6.78 -1.98 -7.72
C ALA A 208 8.27 -1.65 -7.92
N ILE A 209 9.08 -2.64 -8.27
CA ILE A 209 10.56 -2.51 -8.29
C ILE A 209 11.15 -2.29 -9.69
N SER A 210 10.45 -2.71 -10.75
CA SER A 210 10.90 -2.51 -12.15
C SER A 210 10.91 -1.04 -12.54
N ALA A 211 11.44 -0.65 -13.70
CA ALA A 211 11.28 0.68 -14.30
C ALA A 211 9.91 0.81 -14.99
N PRO A 212 9.39 2.03 -15.27
CA PRO A 212 8.17 2.20 -16.02
C PRO A 212 8.29 1.46 -17.36
N SER A 213 7.28 0.65 -17.68
CA SER A 213 7.28 -0.15 -18.92
C SER A 213 5.90 -0.09 -19.55
N PRO A 214 5.81 -0.06 -20.89
CA PRO A 214 4.54 0.06 -21.61
C PRO A 214 3.69 -1.20 -21.54
N LYS A 215 4.23 -2.32 -21.04
CA LYS A 215 3.50 -3.60 -20.99
C LYS A 215 2.42 -3.59 -19.90
N PRO A 216 1.21 -4.10 -20.17
CA PRO A 216 0.16 -4.23 -19.15
C PRO A 216 0.60 -5.19 -18.05
N PHE A 217 0.14 -4.96 -16.81
CA PHE A 217 0.62 -5.72 -15.65
C PHE A 217 0.30 -7.22 -15.73
N PHE A 218 -0.84 -7.60 -16.32
CA PHE A 218 -1.22 -9.02 -16.46
C PHE A 218 -0.27 -9.83 -17.36
N ARG A 219 0.52 -9.16 -18.22
CA ARG A 219 1.56 -9.83 -19.03
C ARG A 219 2.88 -10.02 -18.26
N ARG A 220 2.96 -9.54 -17.02
CA ARG A 220 4.13 -9.64 -16.15
C ARG A 220 3.97 -10.71 -15.06
N PHE A 221 2.92 -11.52 -15.11
CA PHE A 221 2.77 -12.60 -14.14
C PHE A 221 3.86 -13.66 -14.32
N PRO A 222 4.57 -14.04 -13.25
CA PRO A 222 5.38 -15.24 -13.28
C PRO A 222 4.46 -16.46 -13.43
N ARG A 223 4.99 -17.54 -14.03
CA ARG A 223 4.26 -18.82 -14.10
C ARG A 223 3.92 -19.29 -12.69
N PHE A 224 2.66 -19.61 -12.43
CA PHE A 224 2.16 -19.98 -11.10
C PHE A 224 3.01 -21.05 -10.42
N ALA A 225 3.30 -22.15 -11.12
CA ALA A 225 4.07 -23.27 -10.56
C ALA A 225 5.49 -22.85 -10.13
N THR A 226 6.15 -21.97 -10.90
CA THR A 226 7.48 -21.46 -10.58
C THR A 226 7.42 -20.51 -9.38
N ALA A 227 6.45 -19.59 -9.39
CA ALA A 227 6.26 -18.64 -8.28
C ALA A 227 5.93 -19.40 -6.99
N ALA A 228 4.91 -20.24 -7.00
CA ALA A 228 4.48 -21.02 -5.84
C ALA A 228 5.60 -21.92 -5.31
N ARG A 229 6.35 -22.63 -6.17
CA ARG A 229 7.46 -23.48 -5.71
C ARG A 229 8.56 -22.69 -5.01
N ALA A 230 8.83 -21.47 -5.44
CA ALA A 230 9.85 -20.62 -4.87
C ALA A 230 9.39 -19.89 -3.60
N THR A 231 8.15 -19.41 -3.56
CA THR A 231 7.67 -18.48 -2.53
C THR A 231 6.64 -19.09 -1.58
N ALA A 232 6.16 -20.33 -1.77
CA ALA A 232 5.14 -20.93 -0.91
C ALA A 232 5.59 -20.97 0.57
N LEU A 233 6.83 -21.41 0.85
CA LEU A 233 7.33 -21.48 2.22
C LEU A 233 7.49 -20.08 2.85
N PRO A 234 8.16 -19.10 2.21
CA PRO A 234 8.19 -17.72 2.72
C PRO A 234 6.80 -17.10 2.89
N THR A 235 5.86 -17.37 1.98
CA THR A 235 4.49 -16.85 2.02
C THR A 235 3.74 -17.45 3.21
N ALA A 236 3.77 -18.78 3.37
CA ALA A 236 3.15 -19.45 4.50
C ALA A 236 3.70 -18.94 5.84
N THR A 237 5.02 -18.75 5.92
CA THR A 237 5.69 -18.21 7.12
C THR A 237 5.23 -16.79 7.43
N MET A 238 5.15 -15.90 6.42
CA MET A 238 4.66 -14.54 6.61
C MET A 238 3.21 -14.53 7.10
N TRP A 239 2.32 -15.30 6.48
CA TRP A 239 0.90 -15.28 6.84
C TRP A 239 0.63 -15.97 8.19
N LEU A 240 1.43 -16.96 8.56
CA LEU A 240 1.41 -17.52 9.91
C LEU A 240 1.87 -16.49 10.94
N ALA A 241 2.94 -15.74 10.65
CA ALA A 241 3.41 -14.65 11.52
C ALA A 241 2.34 -13.54 11.68
N VAL A 242 1.68 -13.15 10.59
CA VAL A 242 0.58 -12.18 10.61
C VAL A 242 -0.60 -12.72 11.43
N GLY A 243 -0.97 -13.99 11.23
CA GLY A 243 -2.03 -14.64 12.01
C GLY A 243 -1.72 -14.63 13.51
N ILE A 244 -0.50 -15.00 13.91
CA ILE A 244 -0.08 -14.93 15.32
C ILE A 244 -0.17 -13.49 15.86
N ALA A 245 0.32 -12.50 15.10
CA ALA A 245 0.29 -11.10 15.53
C ALA A 245 -1.13 -10.54 15.68
N GLN A 246 -2.09 -11.05 14.90
CA GLN A 246 -3.48 -10.61 14.92
C GLN A 246 -4.32 -11.34 15.98
N GLU A 247 -4.11 -12.64 16.17
CA GLU A 247 -4.90 -13.45 17.10
C GLU A 247 -4.46 -13.27 18.57
N LEU A 248 -3.17 -12.98 18.81
CA LEU A 248 -2.63 -12.89 20.17
C LEU A 248 -3.28 -11.77 21.02
N PRO A 249 -3.52 -10.55 20.51
CA PRO A 249 -4.31 -9.53 21.23
C PRO A 249 -5.74 -9.97 21.54
N LEU A 250 -6.39 -10.73 20.65
CA LEU A 250 -7.76 -11.21 20.84
C LEU A 250 -7.82 -12.29 21.93
N CYS A 251 -6.88 -13.25 21.91
CA CYS A 251 -6.73 -14.23 22.98
C CYS A 251 -6.47 -13.53 24.33
N LEU A 252 -5.62 -12.51 24.32
CA LEU A 252 -5.26 -11.75 25.50
C LEU A 252 -6.46 -10.96 26.05
N LEU A 253 -7.32 -10.41 25.19
CA LEU A 253 -8.56 -9.74 25.59
C LEU A 253 -9.49 -10.67 26.37
N GLY A 254 -9.65 -11.92 25.90
CA GLY A 254 -10.44 -12.94 26.60
C GLY A 254 -9.85 -13.33 27.96
N TRP A 255 -8.52 -13.33 28.07
CA TRP A 255 -7.83 -13.70 29.31
C TRP A 255 -7.82 -12.57 30.36
N LEU A 256 -7.73 -11.30 29.94
CA LEU A 256 -7.72 -10.15 30.85
C LEU A 256 -9.11 -9.75 31.40
N HIS A 257 -10.17 -10.51 31.07
CA HIS A 257 -11.55 -10.25 31.49
C HIS A 257 -11.93 -8.77 31.38
N VAL A 258 -11.56 -8.14 30.26
CA VAL A 258 -11.89 -6.74 30.02
C VAL A 258 -13.41 -6.63 29.97
N LYS A 259 -13.99 -5.78 30.83
CA LYS A 259 -15.43 -5.54 30.84
C LYS A 259 -15.80 -5.00 29.47
N THR A 260 -16.68 -5.67 28.76
CA THR A 260 -17.21 -5.22 27.48
C THR A 260 -18.59 -4.61 27.71
N TRP A 261 -18.82 -3.45 27.11
CA TRP A 261 -20.15 -2.87 27.00
C TRP A 261 -20.72 -3.23 25.63
N ASP A 262 -21.97 -3.69 25.62
CA ASP A 262 -22.74 -3.90 24.39
C ASP A 262 -23.65 -2.69 24.17
N PRO A 263 -23.30 -1.79 23.23
CA PRO A 263 -24.12 -0.63 22.89
C PRO A 263 -25.42 -0.99 22.16
N THR A 264 -25.53 -2.21 21.65
CA THR A 264 -26.59 -2.64 20.72
C THR A 264 -27.55 -3.67 21.30
N GLY A 265 -27.22 -4.29 22.44
CA GLY A 265 -27.97 -5.40 23.03
C GLY A 265 -27.91 -6.68 22.20
N TYR A 266 -27.01 -6.72 21.22
CA TYR A 266 -26.70 -7.89 20.40
C TYR A 266 -25.25 -8.28 20.69
N ASP A 267 -25.04 -9.52 21.16
CA ASP A 267 -23.75 -10.12 21.57
C ASP A 267 -22.63 -10.11 20.48
N VAL A 268 -22.89 -9.54 19.32
CA VAL A 268 -21.97 -9.44 18.19
C VAL A 268 -21.01 -8.26 18.26
N VAL A 269 -21.31 -7.18 18.99
CA VAL A 269 -20.45 -5.98 19.06
C VAL A 269 -20.13 -5.63 20.51
N GLN A 270 -19.10 -6.28 21.04
CA GLN A 270 -18.58 -6.02 22.37
C GLN A 270 -17.51 -4.93 22.31
N VAL A 271 -17.79 -3.75 22.88
CA VAL A 271 -16.82 -2.65 22.96
C VAL A 271 -16.12 -2.69 24.32
N PRO A 272 -14.78 -2.72 24.38
CA PRO A 272 -14.07 -2.65 25.66
C PRO A 272 -14.44 -1.39 26.44
N TYR A 273 -14.88 -1.56 27.69
CA TYR A 273 -15.15 -0.48 28.62
C TYR A 273 -13.99 -0.32 29.60
N PHE A 274 -13.54 0.92 29.78
CA PHE A 274 -12.43 1.29 30.63
C PHE A 274 -12.93 2.27 31.71
N ASP A 275 -12.91 1.83 32.97
CA ASP A 275 -13.49 2.46 34.16
C ASP A 275 -12.41 3.03 35.10
N GLY A 276 -11.16 2.56 35.00
CA GLY A 276 -10.06 2.87 35.90
C GLY A 276 -8.76 3.24 35.18
N PHE A 277 -8.25 4.46 35.42
CA PHE A 277 -7.12 5.05 34.68
C PHE A 277 -5.87 4.16 34.61
N LEU A 278 -5.39 3.64 35.76
CA LEU A 278 -4.12 2.89 35.78
C LEU A 278 -4.27 1.44 35.30
N THR A 279 -5.30 0.72 35.76
CA THR A 279 -5.53 -0.67 35.37
C THR A 279 -5.85 -0.81 33.89
N ASP A 280 -6.57 0.16 33.33
CA ASP A 280 -6.95 0.13 31.92
C ASP A 280 -5.82 0.59 31.01
N PHE A 281 -4.98 1.52 31.49
CA PHE A 281 -3.73 1.83 30.80
C PHE A 281 -2.80 0.61 30.71
N LEU A 282 -2.63 -0.16 31.79
CA LEU A 282 -1.83 -1.38 31.76
C LEU A 282 -2.41 -2.44 30.81
N LYS A 283 -3.74 -2.60 30.78
CA LYS A 283 -4.42 -3.51 29.84
C LYS A 283 -4.20 -3.09 28.39
N LEU A 284 -4.36 -1.79 28.09
CA LEU A 284 -4.11 -1.24 26.76
C LEU A 284 -2.65 -1.42 26.34
N LEU A 285 -1.71 -1.16 27.25
CA LEU A 285 -0.29 -1.39 27.02
C LEU A 285 0.03 -2.87 26.77
N ALA A 286 -0.61 -3.78 27.51
CA ALA A 286 -0.46 -5.22 27.31
C ALA A 286 -1.00 -5.66 25.93
N LEU A 287 -2.18 -5.17 25.52
CA LEU A 287 -2.75 -5.43 24.20
C LEU A 287 -1.87 -4.85 23.07
N PHE A 288 -1.34 -3.65 23.27
CA PHE A 288 -0.41 -3.05 22.32
C PHE A 288 0.89 -3.85 22.22
N ALA A 289 1.48 -4.26 23.34
CA ALA A 289 2.70 -5.07 23.36
C ALA A 289 2.46 -6.45 22.72
N ALA A 290 1.32 -7.07 22.99
CA ALA A 290 0.86 -8.31 22.38
C ALA A 290 0.77 -8.24 20.85
N TRP A 291 0.36 -7.09 20.31
CA TRP A 291 0.35 -6.87 18.86
C TRP A 291 1.74 -6.49 18.31
N ALA A 292 2.45 -5.58 19.00
CA ALA A 292 3.70 -5.00 18.54
C ALA A 292 4.86 -6.00 18.55
N LEU A 293 4.99 -6.83 19.59
CA LEU A 293 6.12 -7.77 19.72
C LEU A 293 6.14 -8.82 18.59
N PRO A 294 5.06 -9.55 18.29
CA PRO A 294 5.04 -10.46 17.15
C PRO A 294 5.20 -9.74 15.81
N THR A 295 4.66 -8.53 15.68
CA THR A 295 4.84 -7.72 14.47
C THR A 295 6.32 -7.41 14.21
N LEU A 296 7.02 -6.94 15.25
CA LEU A 296 8.45 -6.61 15.17
C LEU A 296 9.32 -7.86 14.97
N LEU A 297 9.06 -8.94 15.71
CA LEU A 297 9.95 -10.10 15.75
C LEU A 297 9.65 -11.17 14.70
N LEU A 298 8.43 -11.22 14.17
CA LEU A 298 8.00 -12.26 13.22
C LEU A 298 7.57 -11.66 11.88
N VAL A 299 6.66 -10.68 11.89
CA VAL A 299 6.04 -10.17 10.65
C VAL A 299 7.05 -9.40 9.82
N ILE A 300 7.78 -8.44 10.39
CA ILE A 300 8.78 -7.65 9.66
C ILE A 300 9.88 -8.55 9.08
N PRO A 301 10.52 -9.44 9.87
CA PRO A 301 11.41 -10.49 9.39
C PRO A 301 10.89 -11.30 8.21
N ALA A 302 9.70 -11.88 8.35
CA ALA A 302 9.12 -12.74 7.33
C ALA A 302 8.78 -11.97 6.04
N HIS A 303 8.27 -10.74 6.18
CA HIS A 303 7.97 -9.87 5.05
C HIS A 303 9.25 -9.48 4.29
N ALA A 304 10.34 -9.20 4.98
CA ALA A 304 11.63 -8.88 4.35
C ALA A 304 12.15 -10.06 3.53
N VAL A 305 12.12 -11.27 4.09
CA VAL A 305 12.57 -12.49 3.39
C VAL A 305 11.69 -12.79 2.18
N LEU A 306 10.37 -12.77 2.34
CA LEU A 306 9.44 -13.03 1.24
C LEU A 306 9.67 -12.03 0.09
N THR A 307 9.75 -10.74 0.42
CA THR A 307 9.99 -9.68 -0.57
C THR A 307 11.29 -9.92 -1.36
N ARG A 308 12.38 -10.31 -0.69
CA ARG A 308 13.65 -10.63 -1.37
C ARG A 308 13.57 -11.87 -2.25
N VAL A 309 12.94 -12.94 -1.78
CA VAL A 309 12.72 -14.15 -2.59
C VAL A 309 11.89 -13.81 -3.83
N GLN A 310 10.86 -12.98 -3.69
CA GLN A 310 10.04 -12.53 -4.83
C GLN A 310 10.80 -11.64 -5.80
N ALA A 311 11.61 -10.72 -5.31
CA ALA A 311 12.46 -9.89 -6.16
C ALA A 311 13.51 -10.72 -6.92
N SER A 312 13.98 -11.83 -6.35
CA SER A 312 14.90 -12.75 -7.06
C SER A 312 14.29 -13.38 -8.31
N LEU A 313 12.95 -13.51 -8.35
CA LEU A 313 12.20 -14.02 -9.51
C LEU A 313 12.05 -12.99 -10.64
N LEU A 314 12.52 -11.75 -10.46
CA LEU A 314 12.44 -10.73 -11.50
C LEU A 314 13.30 -11.14 -12.71
N PRO A 315 12.77 -11.11 -13.95
CA PRO A 315 13.55 -11.45 -15.14
C PRO A 315 14.76 -10.52 -15.35
N ALA A 316 15.90 -11.08 -15.76
CA ALA A 316 17.16 -10.34 -15.93
C ALA A 316 17.08 -9.15 -16.91
N GLY A 317 16.14 -9.17 -17.87
CA GLY A 317 15.97 -8.11 -18.86
C GLY A 317 15.20 -6.87 -18.39
N GLU A 318 14.63 -6.85 -17.18
CA GLU A 318 13.90 -5.68 -16.68
C GLU A 318 14.83 -4.71 -15.95
N ARG A 319 14.75 -3.41 -16.20
CA ARG A 319 15.47 -2.38 -15.42
C ARG A 319 14.76 -2.17 -14.08
N THR A 320 15.48 -1.86 -13.01
CA THR A 320 14.92 -1.63 -11.66
C THR A 320 15.02 -0.16 -11.28
N VAL A 321 14.06 0.33 -10.49
CA VAL A 321 14.03 1.71 -9.99
C VAL A 321 15.06 1.93 -8.88
N VAL A 322 15.16 0.94 -7.99
CA VAL A 322 16.18 0.90 -6.94
C VAL A 322 17.29 -0.04 -7.39
N PRO A 323 18.57 0.35 -7.28
CA PRO A 323 19.68 -0.56 -7.48
C PRO A 323 19.60 -1.65 -6.40
N PHE A 324 19.40 -2.89 -6.83
CA PHE A 324 19.51 -4.05 -5.95
C PHE A 324 20.29 -5.15 -6.66
N ASP A 325 21.09 -5.87 -5.88
CA ASP A 325 21.92 -6.98 -6.29
C ASP A 325 21.05 -8.20 -6.59
N ARG A 326 20.93 -8.50 -7.87
CA ARG A 326 20.14 -9.64 -8.37
C ARG A 326 20.78 -10.99 -8.08
N THR A 327 22.08 -10.99 -7.78
CA THR A 327 22.83 -12.16 -7.34
C THR A 327 22.73 -12.37 -5.83
N PHE A 328 22.23 -11.36 -5.10
CA PHE A 328 22.14 -11.30 -3.63
C PHE A 328 23.42 -11.82 -2.96
N GLN A 329 24.54 -11.15 -3.23
CA GLN A 329 25.88 -11.50 -2.76
C GLN A 329 26.39 -12.83 -3.33
N GLY A 330 26.11 -13.12 -4.61
CA GLY A 330 26.57 -14.35 -5.27
C GLY A 330 25.86 -15.63 -4.79
N GLN A 331 24.77 -15.53 -4.02
CA GLN A 331 23.99 -16.68 -3.50
C GLN A 331 23.10 -17.32 -4.59
N ARG A 332 22.95 -16.68 -5.74
CA ARG A 332 22.19 -17.20 -6.87
C ARG A 332 23.04 -18.21 -7.64
N GLU A 333 22.76 -19.51 -7.46
CA GLU A 333 23.38 -20.57 -8.27
C GLU A 333 23.11 -20.33 -9.77
N PRO A 334 24.14 -20.27 -10.64
CA PRO A 334 23.92 -20.26 -12.09
C PRO A 334 23.30 -21.60 -12.47
N GLY A 335 21.99 -21.59 -12.73
CA GLY A 335 21.24 -22.79 -13.09
C GLY A 335 21.72 -23.34 -14.43
N GLY A 336 22.41 -24.48 -14.40
CA GLY A 336 22.77 -25.22 -15.60
C GLY A 336 21.55 -25.49 -16.49
N GLU A 337 21.69 -25.16 -17.77
CA GLU A 337 20.82 -25.43 -18.94
C GLU A 337 19.33 -25.06 -18.88
N LYS A 338 18.72 -24.71 -17.73
CA LYS A 338 17.26 -24.50 -17.63
C LYS A 338 16.79 -23.23 -16.93
N GLY A 339 17.67 -22.24 -16.82
CA GLY A 339 17.36 -20.93 -16.25
C GLY A 339 17.73 -20.81 -14.77
N GLU A 340 17.89 -19.55 -14.36
CA GLU A 340 18.37 -19.15 -13.04
C GLU A 340 17.46 -19.68 -11.90
N ARG A 341 18.06 -20.26 -10.85
CA ARG A 341 17.31 -20.77 -9.70
C ARG A 341 16.93 -19.63 -8.74
N PRO A 342 15.68 -19.62 -8.22
CA PRO A 342 15.28 -18.65 -7.20
C PRO A 342 16.01 -18.90 -5.88
N ILE A 343 16.22 -17.84 -5.12
CA ILE A 343 16.95 -17.88 -3.86
C ILE A 343 16.08 -18.52 -2.77
N GLY A 344 16.69 -19.38 -1.95
CA GLY A 344 16.01 -20.01 -0.82
C GLY A 344 15.74 -19.04 0.33
N MET A 345 14.70 -19.32 1.13
CA MET A 345 14.30 -18.51 2.30
C MET A 345 15.48 -18.20 3.26
N VAL A 346 16.30 -19.21 3.57
CA VAL A 346 17.44 -19.08 4.49
C VAL A 346 18.56 -18.23 3.90
N GLN A 347 18.80 -18.33 2.60
CA GLN A 347 19.80 -17.54 1.89
C GLN A 347 19.38 -16.06 1.83
N ALA A 348 18.11 -15.79 1.57
CA ALA A 348 17.54 -14.44 1.57
C ALA A 348 17.58 -13.76 2.96
N TRP A 349 17.42 -14.54 4.05
CA TRP A 349 17.61 -14.05 5.41
C TRP A 349 19.07 -13.68 5.70
N ARG A 350 20.01 -14.56 5.33
CA ARG A 350 21.45 -14.36 5.60
C ARG A 350 22.06 -13.22 4.81
N SER A 351 21.52 -12.89 3.64
CA SER A 351 22.02 -11.78 2.83
C SER A 351 21.66 -10.39 3.37
N PHE A 352 20.91 -10.27 4.48
CA PHE A 352 20.52 -8.99 5.07
C PHE A 352 21.52 -8.56 6.14
N SER A 353 22.14 -7.38 5.97
CA SER A 353 23.12 -6.87 6.94
C SER A 353 22.40 -6.42 8.23
N ARG A 354 23.13 -6.39 9.35
CA ARG A 354 22.59 -5.83 10.62
C ARG A 354 22.24 -4.35 10.49
N ALA A 355 23.00 -3.60 9.68
CA ALA A 355 22.72 -2.19 9.41
C ALA A 355 21.42 -2.04 8.61
N SER A 356 21.20 -2.88 7.59
CA SER A 356 19.94 -2.90 6.84
C SER A 356 18.74 -3.20 7.76
N TRP A 357 18.88 -4.14 8.71
CA TRP A 357 17.83 -4.45 9.70
C TRP A 357 17.45 -3.24 10.53
N LEU A 358 18.45 -2.54 11.09
CA LEU A 358 18.19 -1.36 11.91
C LEU A 358 17.47 -0.26 11.10
N ARG A 359 17.92 0.00 9.87
CA ARG A 359 17.23 0.96 8.99
C ARG A 359 15.79 0.56 8.71
N LEU A 360 15.56 -0.73 8.43
CA LEU A 360 14.23 -1.26 8.17
C LEU A 360 13.31 -1.05 9.37
N TYR A 361 13.75 -1.39 10.58
CA TYR A 361 12.95 -1.16 11.80
C TYR A 361 12.67 0.32 12.06
N VAL A 362 13.66 1.20 11.86
CA VAL A 362 13.47 2.65 11.98
C VAL A 362 12.46 3.15 10.95
N LEU A 363 12.50 2.64 9.72
CA LEU A 363 11.54 2.98 8.69
C LEU A 363 10.12 2.54 9.08
N TYR A 364 9.93 1.30 9.54
CA TYR A 364 8.64 0.82 10.02
C TYR A 364 8.11 1.66 11.19
N ALA A 365 8.98 2.06 12.12
CA ALA A 365 8.60 2.96 13.22
C ALA A 365 8.13 4.33 12.70
N LYS A 366 8.83 4.93 11.73
CA LYS A 366 8.42 6.19 11.09
C LYS A 366 7.05 6.04 10.38
N VAL A 367 6.89 4.97 9.61
CA VAL A 367 5.63 4.63 8.91
C VAL A 367 4.48 4.47 9.90
N PHE A 368 4.72 3.81 11.04
CA PHE A 368 3.75 3.65 12.12
C PHE A 368 3.30 5.02 12.68
N PHE A 369 4.23 5.89 13.06
CA PHE A 369 3.89 7.21 13.61
C PHE A 369 3.17 8.12 12.61
N ILE A 370 3.57 8.09 11.34
CA ILE A 370 2.90 8.84 10.26
C ILE A 370 1.46 8.35 10.10
N THR A 371 1.27 7.02 10.03
CA THR A 371 -0.05 6.42 9.86
C THR A 371 -0.93 6.69 11.09
N LEU A 372 -0.39 6.52 12.30
CA LEU A 372 -1.09 6.79 13.56
C LEU A 372 -1.53 8.25 13.66
N GLY A 373 -0.63 9.20 13.38
CA GLY A 373 -0.93 10.63 13.42
C GLY A 373 -2.02 11.00 12.41
N ALA A 374 -1.94 10.47 11.19
CA ALA A 374 -2.96 10.69 10.17
C ALA A 374 -4.30 10.06 10.56
N SER A 375 -4.32 8.85 11.11
CA SER A 375 -5.54 8.19 11.59
C SER A 375 -6.20 8.96 12.73
N ILE A 376 -5.43 9.49 13.69
CA ILE A 376 -5.95 10.34 14.78
C ILE A 376 -6.55 11.62 14.20
N PHE A 377 -5.83 12.28 13.28
CA PHE A 377 -6.32 13.51 12.64
C PHE A 377 -7.63 13.31 11.89
N MET A 378 -7.70 12.27 11.05
CA MET A 378 -8.91 11.94 10.29
C MET A 378 -10.06 11.53 11.22
N GLY A 379 -9.77 10.70 12.23
CA GLY A 379 -10.75 10.29 13.24
C GLY A 379 -11.31 11.46 14.05
N ALA A 380 -10.45 12.42 14.44
CA ALA A 380 -10.87 13.64 15.12
C ALA A 380 -11.75 14.52 14.23
N ALA A 381 -11.39 14.68 12.95
CA ALA A 381 -12.19 15.47 12.00
C ALA A 381 -13.60 14.88 11.83
N VAL A 382 -13.71 13.55 11.65
CA VAL A 382 -15.00 12.86 11.57
C VAL A 382 -15.75 12.92 12.90
N GLY A 383 -15.06 12.75 14.04
CA GLY A 383 -15.67 12.85 15.36
C GLY A 383 -16.28 14.22 15.64
N ILE A 384 -15.59 15.30 15.27
CA ILE A 384 -16.12 16.67 15.38
C ILE A 384 -17.38 16.85 14.53
N GLN A 385 -17.39 16.35 13.29
CA GLN A 385 -18.57 16.40 12.43
C GLN A 385 -19.75 15.67 13.06
N ILE A 386 -19.54 14.46 13.58
CA ILE A 386 -20.60 13.68 14.26
C ILE A 386 -21.18 14.47 15.45
N ILE A 387 -20.32 15.10 16.26
CA ILE A 387 -20.75 15.90 17.42
C ILE A 387 -21.61 17.10 16.98
N ILE A 388 -21.17 17.84 15.95
CA ILE A 388 -21.90 18.99 15.43
C ILE A 388 -23.29 18.57 14.94
N VAL A 389 -23.36 17.49 14.17
CA VAL A 389 -24.64 17.04 13.62
C VAL A 389 -25.56 16.52 14.72
N TRP A 390 -25.04 15.75 15.68
CA TRP A 390 -25.82 15.29 16.82
C TRP A 390 -26.38 16.46 17.66
N SER A 391 -25.60 17.51 17.86
CA SER A 391 -26.05 18.74 18.53
C SER A 391 -27.19 19.44 17.78
N ASN A 392 -27.12 19.47 16.44
CA ASN A 392 -28.17 20.09 15.61
C ASN A 392 -29.49 19.31 15.66
N ILE A 393 -29.45 17.97 15.62
CA ILE A 393 -30.64 17.12 15.75
C ILE A 393 -31.33 17.35 17.11
N LYS A 394 -30.56 17.38 18.20
CA LYS A 394 -31.11 17.60 19.54
C LYS A 394 -31.80 18.96 19.66
N LYS A 395 -31.24 20.00 19.02
CA LYS A 395 -31.83 21.34 18.99
C LYS A 395 -33.12 21.41 18.17
N GLY A 396 -33.19 20.66 17.06
CA GLY A 396 -34.42 20.53 16.24
C GLY A 396 -35.59 19.91 17.02
N ASN A 397 -35.35 18.80 17.72
CA ASN A 397 -36.39 18.14 18.53
C ASN A 397 -36.84 18.97 19.75
N GLY A 398 -35.96 19.79 20.32
CA GLY A 398 -36.29 20.66 21.46
C GLY A 398 -37.25 21.81 21.11
N ASN A 399 -37.15 22.37 19.90
CA ASN A 399 -38.02 23.47 19.46
C ASN A 399 -39.43 23.00 19.05
N GLY A 400 -39.59 21.77 18.54
CA GLY A 400 -40.90 21.23 18.13
C GLY A 400 -41.84 20.92 19.30
N ASN A 401 -41.31 20.65 20.50
CA ASN A 401 -42.14 20.37 21.67
C ASN A 401 -42.72 21.64 22.33
N ASN A 402 -42.11 22.81 22.14
CA ASN A 402 -42.58 24.07 22.74
C ASN A 402 -43.69 24.76 21.93
N SER A 403 -43.91 24.41 20.66
CA SER A 403 -44.96 24.99 19.82
C SER A 403 -46.35 24.36 20.06
N ASN A 404 -46.41 23.13 20.58
CA ASN A 404 -47.68 22.44 20.85
C ASN A 404 -48.34 22.79 22.20
N SER A 405 -47.65 23.51 23.10
CA SER A 405 -48.20 23.88 24.41
C SER A 405 -49.00 25.20 24.43
N ASN A 406 -49.01 25.97 23.32
CA ASN A 406 -49.62 27.31 23.28
C ASN A 406 -50.99 27.39 22.60
N THR A 407 -51.58 26.28 22.14
CA THR A 407 -52.86 26.29 21.40
C THR A 407 -54.10 25.86 22.20
N THR A 408 -54.00 25.64 23.51
CA THR A 408 -55.14 25.13 24.32
C THR A 408 -55.79 26.13 25.29
N SER A 409 -55.44 27.42 25.26
CA SER A 409 -55.92 28.39 26.28
C SER A 409 -56.78 29.56 25.77
N SER A 410 -57.53 29.42 24.67
CA SER A 410 -58.42 30.49 24.18
C SER A 410 -59.75 29.95 23.63
N SER A 411 -60.58 29.38 24.49
CA SER A 411 -62.03 29.24 24.29
C SER A 411 -62.69 29.14 25.67
N GLY A 412 -63.12 30.29 26.19
CA GLY A 412 -63.81 30.38 27.46
C GLY A 412 -63.90 31.83 27.93
N ASP A 413 -64.75 32.61 27.26
CA ASP A 413 -65.53 33.70 27.83
C ASP A 413 -66.79 33.92 26.97
#